data_AF-A0A1B6Y6V1-F1
#
_entry.id   AF-A0A1B6Y6V1-F1
#
_cell.length_a   1.000
_cell.length_b   1.000
_cell.length_c   1.000
_cell.angle_alpha   90.00
_cell.angle_beta   90.00
_cell.angle_gamma   90.00
#
_symmetry.space_group_name_H-M   'P 1'
#
loop_
_entity.id
_entity.type
_entity.pdbx_description
1 polymer ?
#
loop_
_entity_poly.entity_id
_entity_poly.type
_entity_poly.pdbx_seq_one_letter_code
_entity_poly.pdbx_strand_id
1 'polypeptide(L)'
;MKFRIIFFSMFSMFSTALLAQDACKEIYDSLNIPGSLPADYCMSLSVYLSSELTDNNFITSSQNPNLKPRVLQNRNAEPSGAGLLNQSGAVTSVQPIALAGGSFATGGTDDGASTIFALTLNPSIFYTDISNPNETAKSSRLGDITVFFPTNAVEENTSELEYFGVRARLNITGISAGDELLQNVQSIYTRLTIDQSKVALSINKLLNDATDKQACYDQIKNKDESTNSCYSNIEFPVFTQKQKDELESKLREARMKADSKYFGLDLRFDSGDPTLGSKPGAAGTRLFGGLARGRTLEDKKEQTMKYHFRIGVDYFDQEDYQSISTDTVMNMPVMDTTMVSGRTNFSLDSAFGLEFSKSVENQTVSFSTGLELRLARDIPDGLDEVFQTNYMMLRSSLSVPFTSTNKISLNLGVPVFGEISPVFSISANWSLLLPD
;
A
#
# COMPACT_ATOMS: atom_id res chain seq x y z
N MET A 1 -67.07 -14.50 34.73
CA MET A 1 -65.90 -14.85 35.58
C MET A 1 -64.61 -15.20 34.81
N LYS A 2 -64.65 -15.54 33.50
CA LYS A 2 -63.43 -15.87 32.71
C LYS A 2 -62.56 -14.67 32.26
N PHE A 3 -63.08 -13.43 32.26
CA PHE A 3 -62.32 -12.23 31.84
C PHE A 3 -61.34 -11.68 32.89
N ARG A 4 -61.49 -12.02 34.19
CA ARG A 4 -60.61 -11.52 35.27
C ARG A 4 -59.26 -12.24 35.35
N ILE A 5 -59.14 -13.44 34.80
CA ILE A 5 -57.90 -14.24 34.85
C ILE A 5 -56.91 -13.80 33.76
N ILE A 6 -57.38 -13.36 32.60
CA ILE A 6 -56.52 -12.89 31.50
C ILE A 6 -55.89 -11.53 31.85
N PHE A 7 -56.63 -10.64 32.51
CA PHE A 7 -56.12 -9.31 32.89
C PHE A 7 -55.03 -9.39 33.98
N PHE A 8 -55.15 -10.32 34.94
CA PHE A 8 -54.14 -10.50 36.00
C PHE A 8 -52.84 -11.13 35.46
N SER A 9 -52.95 -12.03 34.47
CA SER A 9 -51.79 -12.62 33.79
C SER A 9 -51.05 -11.61 32.90
N MET A 10 -51.76 -10.70 32.22
CA MET A 10 -51.11 -9.64 31.44
C MET A 10 -50.44 -8.59 32.35
N PHE A 11 -51.06 -8.23 33.48
CA PHE A 11 -50.48 -7.26 34.41
C PHE A 11 -49.23 -7.81 35.12
N SER A 12 -49.20 -9.10 35.47
CA SER A 12 -48.00 -9.71 36.06
C SER A 12 -46.84 -9.79 35.06
N MET A 13 -47.12 -10.08 33.78
CA MET A 13 -46.09 -10.12 32.74
C MET A 13 -45.53 -8.73 32.40
N PHE A 14 -46.37 -7.68 32.44
CA PHE A 14 -45.90 -6.30 32.26
C PHE A 14 -45.03 -5.81 33.42
N SER A 15 -45.38 -6.13 34.67
CA SER A 15 -44.56 -5.74 35.84
C SER A 15 -43.19 -6.42 35.85
N THR A 16 -43.09 -7.69 35.44
CA THR A 16 -41.80 -8.39 35.41
C THR A 16 -40.86 -7.86 34.32
N ALA A 17 -41.42 -7.42 33.18
CA ALA A 17 -40.61 -6.86 32.09
C ALA A 17 -40.04 -5.47 32.44
N LEU A 18 -40.81 -4.61 33.13
CA LEU A 18 -40.35 -3.30 33.60
C LEU A 18 -39.24 -3.42 34.67
N LEU A 19 -39.42 -4.30 35.65
CA LEU A 19 -38.43 -4.52 36.71
C LEU A 19 -37.11 -5.11 36.19
N ALA A 20 -37.15 -5.89 35.10
CA ALA A 20 -35.95 -6.43 34.47
C ALA A 20 -35.09 -5.33 33.81
N GLN A 21 -35.73 -4.32 33.20
CA GLN A 21 -35.05 -3.18 32.57
C GLN A 21 -34.37 -2.25 33.60
N ASP A 22 -35.02 -2.00 34.74
CA ASP A 22 -34.49 -1.08 35.76
C ASP A 22 -33.16 -1.55 36.36
N ALA A 23 -33.01 -2.85 36.64
CA ALA A 23 -31.75 -3.39 37.16
C ALA A 23 -30.60 -3.34 36.13
N CYS A 24 -30.87 -3.65 34.86
CA CYS A 24 -29.87 -3.49 33.80
C CYS A 24 -29.50 -2.02 33.57
N LYS A 25 -30.46 -1.10 33.74
CA LYS A 25 -30.25 0.33 33.65
C LYS A 25 -29.32 0.83 34.75
N GLU A 26 -29.54 0.45 36.01
CA GLU A 26 -28.65 0.83 37.11
C GLU A 26 -27.20 0.38 36.87
N ILE A 27 -27.01 -0.86 36.40
CA ILE A 27 -25.69 -1.36 36.01
C ILE A 27 -25.10 -0.53 34.86
N TYR A 28 -25.89 -0.30 33.80
CA TYR A 28 -25.46 0.46 32.62
C TYR A 28 -25.03 1.89 32.98
N ASP A 29 -25.85 2.58 33.78
CA ASP A 29 -25.60 3.95 34.23
C ASP A 29 -24.33 4.01 35.11
N SER A 30 -24.05 2.96 35.90
CA SER A 30 -22.83 2.88 36.73
C SER A 30 -21.52 2.79 35.92
N LEU A 31 -21.60 2.32 34.67
CA LEU A 31 -20.43 2.11 33.81
C LEU A 31 -20.03 3.36 33.02
N ASN A 32 -20.82 4.44 33.08
CA ASN A 32 -20.59 5.66 32.29
C ASN A 32 -20.31 5.37 30.81
N ILE A 33 -21.04 4.41 30.22
CA ILE A 33 -20.84 4.04 28.82
C ILE A 33 -21.25 5.23 27.93
N PRO A 34 -20.34 5.77 27.09
CA PRO A 34 -20.65 6.92 26.26
C PRO A 34 -21.65 6.55 25.15
N GLY A 35 -22.77 7.29 25.04
CA GLY A 35 -23.76 7.07 23.99
C GLY A 35 -25.13 7.69 24.27
N SER A 36 -26.03 7.56 23.30
CA SER A 36 -27.46 7.87 23.50
C SER A 36 -28.13 6.83 24.40
N LEU A 37 -29.12 7.25 25.18
CA LEU A 37 -29.94 6.36 26.02
C LEU A 37 -30.44 5.15 25.20
N PRO A 38 -30.11 3.91 25.60
CA PRO A 38 -30.51 2.74 24.85
C PRO A 38 -32.00 2.46 24.98
N ALA A 39 -32.60 1.89 23.93
CA ALA A 39 -33.99 1.41 23.96
C ALA A 39 -34.14 0.11 24.78
N ASP A 40 -33.05 -0.65 24.95
CA ASP A 40 -32.99 -1.86 25.77
C ASP A 40 -31.65 -1.89 26.53
N TYR A 41 -31.71 -1.67 27.84
CA TYR A 41 -30.52 -1.60 28.69
C TYR A 41 -29.82 -2.96 28.83
N CYS A 42 -30.57 -4.07 28.91
CA CYS A 42 -29.96 -5.40 29.06
C CYS A 42 -29.22 -5.83 27.79
N MET A 43 -29.79 -5.55 26.61
CA MET A 43 -29.11 -5.81 25.35
C MET A 43 -27.86 -4.93 25.20
N SER A 44 -27.93 -3.67 25.61
CA SER A 44 -26.78 -2.76 25.51
C SER A 44 -25.65 -3.19 26.45
N LEU A 45 -26.00 -3.62 27.66
CA LEU A 45 -25.07 -4.20 28.61
C LEU A 45 -24.47 -5.53 28.11
N SER A 46 -25.25 -6.37 27.43
CA SER A 46 -24.76 -7.64 26.88
C SER A 46 -23.81 -7.44 25.70
N VAL A 47 -24.04 -6.45 24.85
CA VAL A 47 -23.11 -6.04 23.79
C VAL A 47 -21.81 -5.52 24.40
N TYR A 48 -21.89 -4.67 25.43
CA TYR A 48 -20.71 -4.17 26.15
C TYR A 48 -19.89 -5.30 26.80
N LEU A 49 -20.55 -6.21 27.52
CA LEU A 49 -19.88 -7.37 28.10
C LEU A 49 -19.28 -8.28 27.03
N SER A 50 -19.99 -8.48 25.92
CA SER A 50 -19.47 -9.27 24.81
C SER A 50 -18.21 -8.66 24.21
N SER A 51 -18.12 -7.33 24.04
CA SER A 51 -16.89 -6.67 23.56
C SER A 51 -15.74 -6.80 24.54
N GLU A 52 -15.98 -6.59 25.83
CA GLU A 52 -14.97 -6.74 26.89
C GLU A 52 -14.46 -8.18 27.00
N LEU A 53 -15.33 -9.17 26.88
CA LEU A 53 -14.97 -10.58 27.02
C LEU A 53 -14.26 -11.16 25.81
N THR A 54 -14.54 -10.62 24.62
CA THR A 54 -13.92 -11.07 23.37
C THR A 54 -12.70 -10.26 22.96
N ASP A 55 -12.29 -9.26 23.76
CA ASP A 55 -11.23 -8.28 23.45
C ASP A 55 -11.45 -7.60 22.08
N ASN A 56 -12.71 -7.52 21.62
CA ASN A 56 -13.05 -7.15 20.24
C ASN A 56 -14.14 -6.07 20.21
N ASN A 57 -13.77 -4.87 19.77
CA ASN A 57 -14.67 -3.73 19.61
C ASN A 57 -15.32 -3.67 18.21
N PHE A 58 -15.71 -4.82 17.64
CA PHE A 58 -16.28 -4.86 16.27
C PHE A 58 -17.74 -4.44 16.22
N ILE A 59 -18.49 -4.60 17.32
CA ILE A 59 -19.85 -4.07 17.47
C ILE A 59 -19.76 -2.70 18.15
N THR A 60 -19.98 -1.63 17.39
CA THR A 60 -20.53 -0.40 17.95
C THR A 60 -22.04 -0.43 17.70
N SER A 61 -22.86 0.35 18.39
CA SER A 61 -24.33 0.32 18.25
C SER A 61 -24.86 0.60 16.81
N SER A 62 -23.97 0.91 15.86
CA SER A 62 -24.27 0.98 14.44
C SER A 62 -23.96 -0.34 13.73
N GLN A 63 -24.81 -0.77 12.80
CA GLN A 63 -24.67 -2.01 12.02
C GLN A 63 -23.39 -2.09 11.15
N ASN A 64 -22.49 -1.11 11.23
CA ASN A 64 -21.24 -1.09 10.49
C ASN A 64 -20.06 -1.45 11.41
N PRO A 65 -19.22 -2.43 11.03
CA PRO A 65 -18.01 -2.74 11.79
C PRO A 65 -17.11 -1.51 11.86
N ASN A 66 -16.53 -1.25 13.03
CA ASN A 66 -15.54 -0.20 13.21
C ASN A 66 -14.23 -0.60 12.51
N LEU A 67 -14.13 -0.32 11.21
CA LEU A 67 -12.97 -0.65 10.40
C LEU A 67 -11.88 0.40 10.61
N LYS A 68 -10.71 -0.05 11.10
CA LYS A 68 -9.52 0.79 11.17
C LYS A 68 -9.02 1.10 9.75
N PRO A 69 -8.76 2.37 9.38
CA PRO A 69 -8.28 2.76 8.06
C PRO A 69 -7.05 1.97 7.56
N ARG A 70 -6.11 1.67 8.47
CA ARG A 70 -4.90 0.89 8.17
C ARG A 70 -5.19 -0.49 7.58
N VAL A 71 -6.33 -1.11 7.91
CA VAL A 71 -6.72 -2.42 7.38
C VAL A 71 -7.00 -2.35 5.88
N LEU A 72 -7.49 -1.21 5.40
CA LEU A 72 -7.88 -0.96 4.01
C LEU A 72 -6.76 -0.33 3.18
N GLN A 73 -5.74 0.18 3.85
CA GLN A 73 -4.60 0.83 3.22
C GLN A 73 -3.83 -0.15 2.30
N ASN A 74 -3.38 0.34 1.14
CA ASN A 74 -2.39 -0.36 0.31
C ASN A 74 -1.10 -0.64 1.14
N ARG A 75 -0.39 -1.72 0.88
CA ARG A 75 0.88 -2.04 1.58
C ARG A 75 2.09 -2.07 0.65
N ASN A 76 1.94 -1.57 -0.58
CA ASN A 76 3.05 -1.44 -1.50
C ASN A 76 4.06 -0.40 -0.97
N ALA A 77 5.30 -0.85 -0.83
CA ALA A 77 6.43 -0.08 -0.31
C ALA A 77 7.45 0.27 -1.41
N GLU A 78 6.99 0.49 -2.65
CA GLU A 78 7.88 0.78 -3.79
C GLU A 78 7.77 2.24 -4.26
N PRO A 79 8.55 3.14 -3.65
CA PRO A 79 9.01 4.37 -4.31
C PRO A 79 9.85 3.94 -5.51
N SER A 80 9.29 4.10 -6.70
CA SER A 80 9.88 3.50 -7.90
C SER A 80 10.76 4.53 -8.62
N GLY A 81 12.06 4.24 -8.77
CA GLY A 81 13.02 5.04 -9.53
C GLY A 81 12.98 4.78 -11.04
N ALA A 82 11.80 4.81 -11.68
CA ALA A 82 11.68 4.61 -13.13
C ALA A 82 12.66 5.48 -13.91
N GLY A 83 13.26 4.91 -14.95
CA GLY A 83 14.14 5.57 -15.92
C GLY A 83 15.43 6.16 -15.35
N LEU A 84 15.79 5.82 -14.11
CA LEU A 84 17.15 5.95 -13.60
C LEU A 84 17.92 4.65 -13.88
N LEU A 85 19.25 4.70 -13.80
CA LEU A 85 20.07 3.48 -13.84
C LEU A 85 19.63 2.52 -12.70
N ASN A 86 19.31 3.06 -11.53
CA ASN A 86 19.07 2.34 -10.28
C ASN A 86 17.59 1.99 -10.01
N GLN A 87 16.80 1.64 -11.05
CA GLN A 87 15.39 1.26 -10.83
C GLN A 87 15.26 0.01 -9.94
N SER A 88 14.35 0.05 -8.96
CA SER A 88 14.15 -0.99 -7.95
C SER A 88 13.39 -2.24 -8.41
N GLY A 89 13.07 -2.35 -9.70
CA GLY A 89 12.28 -3.44 -10.26
C GLY A 89 12.51 -3.60 -11.77
N ALA A 90 12.17 -4.76 -12.31
CA ALA A 90 12.40 -5.06 -13.73
C ALA A 90 11.55 -4.19 -14.68
N VAL A 91 10.32 -3.89 -14.27
CA VAL A 91 9.43 -2.93 -14.94
C VAL A 91 8.73 -2.12 -13.87
N THR A 92 8.60 -0.82 -14.10
CA THR A 92 8.00 0.05 -13.10
C THR A 92 6.48 -0.05 -13.09
N SER A 93 5.94 -0.16 -11.87
CA SER A 93 4.51 -0.22 -11.60
C SER A 93 3.94 1.18 -11.38
N VAL A 94 2.68 1.37 -11.81
CA VAL A 94 1.87 2.56 -11.46
C VAL A 94 1.07 2.35 -10.18
N GLN A 95 1.28 1.24 -9.47
CA GLN A 95 0.70 1.08 -8.14
C GLN A 95 1.35 2.08 -7.18
N PRO A 96 0.56 2.94 -6.54
CA PRO A 96 1.10 3.95 -5.67
C PRO A 96 1.53 3.37 -4.33
N ILE A 97 2.33 4.13 -3.60
CA ILE A 97 2.48 3.94 -2.16
C ILE A 97 1.22 4.41 -1.44
N ALA A 98 1.08 3.94 -0.21
CA ALA A 98 -0.16 4.16 0.51
C ALA A 98 -0.26 5.48 1.27
N LEU A 99 0.88 6.04 1.71
CA LEU A 99 0.91 7.31 2.45
C LEU A 99 2.17 8.10 2.12
N ALA A 100 3.31 7.64 2.61
CA ALA A 100 4.61 8.24 2.35
C ALA A 100 5.67 7.13 2.36
N GLY A 101 6.78 7.35 1.69
CA GLY A 101 7.84 6.37 1.59
C GLY A 101 9.07 6.99 0.99
N GLY A 102 10.14 6.20 0.96
CA GLY A 102 11.35 6.60 0.28
C GLY A 102 12.21 5.41 -0.08
N SER A 103 13.08 5.65 -1.04
CA SER A 103 14.10 4.69 -1.44
C SER A 103 15.46 5.37 -1.39
N PHE A 104 16.42 4.64 -0.85
CA PHE A 104 17.82 4.89 -1.08
C PHE A 104 18.29 3.89 -2.13
N ALA A 105 18.85 4.34 -3.25
CA ALA A 105 19.38 3.46 -4.27
C ALA A 105 20.79 3.88 -4.66
N THR A 106 21.74 2.97 -4.50
CA THR A 106 23.11 3.14 -4.96
C THR A 106 23.36 2.17 -6.10
N GLY A 107 24.05 2.61 -7.15
CA GLY A 107 24.40 1.75 -8.26
C GLY A 107 25.76 2.07 -8.82
N GLY A 108 26.46 1.01 -9.20
CA GLY A 108 27.74 1.08 -9.88
C GLY A 108 27.54 1.05 -11.39
N THR A 109 28.22 1.96 -12.07
CA THR A 109 28.47 1.91 -13.51
C THR A 109 29.98 1.84 -13.75
N ASP A 110 30.38 1.66 -15.01
CA ASP A 110 31.81 1.73 -15.39
C ASP A 110 32.44 3.09 -15.01
N ASP A 111 31.63 4.14 -14.91
CA ASP A 111 32.05 5.50 -14.57
C ASP A 111 32.04 5.80 -13.06
N GLY A 112 31.62 4.85 -12.22
CA GLY A 112 31.62 5.00 -10.76
C GLY A 112 30.29 4.69 -10.07
N ALA A 113 30.26 4.91 -8.75
CA ALA A 113 29.08 4.67 -7.91
C ALA A 113 28.26 5.95 -7.76
N SER A 114 26.98 5.89 -8.13
CA SER A 114 26.04 6.98 -8.00
C SER A 114 24.91 6.63 -7.03
N THR A 115 24.47 7.62 -6.28
CA THR A 115 23.44 7.43 -5.25
C THR A 115 22.31 8.41 -5.45
N ILE A 116 21.08 7.88 -5.49
CA ILE A 116 19.86 8.65 -5.66
C ILE A 116 18.92 8.35 -4.50
N PHE A 117 18.36 9.42 -3.95
CA PHE A 117 17.26 9.34 -3.02
C PHE A 117 15.95 9.61 -3.74
N ALA A 118 14.93 8.85 -3.39
CA ALA A 118 13.56 9.12 -3.78
C ALA A 118 12.70 9.31 -2.53
N LEU A 119 11.89 10.36 -2.53
CA LEU A 119 10.85 10.59 -1.52
C LEU A 119 9.51 10.58 -2.23
N THR A 120 8.61 9.71 -1.77
CA THR A 120 7.28 9.56 -2.36
C THR A 120 6.23 9.90 -1.31
N LEU A 121 5.18 10.59 -1.76
CA LEU A 121 4.01 10.88 -0.96
C LEU A 121 2.74 10.66 -1.79
N ASN A 122 1.76 10.02 -1.17
CA ASN A 122 0.41 9.92 -1.70
C ASN A 122 -0.36 11.19 -1.30
N PRO A 123 -0.74 12.06 -2.26
CA PRO A 123 -1.31 13.36 -1.93
C PRO A 123 -2.67 13.26 -1.24
N SER A 124 -3.31 12.08 -1.23
CA SER A 124 -4.57 11.86 -0.50
C SER A 124 -4.51 12.20 0.97
N ILE A 125 -3.32 12.15 1.58
CA ILE A 125 -3.11 12.58 2.97
C ILE A 125 -3.55 14.04 3.21
N PHE A 126 -3.56 14.89 2.19
CA PHE A 126 -3.89 16.31 2.33
C PHE A 126 -5.36 16.66 2.08
N TYR A 127 -6.12 15.78 1.42
CA TYR A 127 -7.49 16.10 0.98
C TYR A 127 -8.53 15.02 1.31
N THR A 128 -8.13 13.91 1.92
CA THR A 128 -9.07 12.88 2.39
C THR A 128 -9.03 12.76 3.90
N ASP A 129 -10.18 12.44 4.48
CA ASP A 129 -10.26 12.07 5.88
C ASP A 129 -9.65 10.67 6.05
N ILE A 130 -8.39 10.63 6.47
CA ILE A 130 -7.66 9.38 6.73
C ILE A 130 -8.27 8.55 7.86
N SER A 131 -9.21 9.11 8.64
CA SER A 131 -10.02 8.37 9.61
C SER A 131 -11.22 7.67 8.98
N ASN A 132 -11.65 8.09 7.78
CA ASN A 132 -12.74 7.50 7.04
C ASN A 132 -12.27 6.24 6.27
N PRO A 133 -12.77 5.04 6.60
CA PRO A 133 -12.31 3.79 5.98
C PRO A 133 -12.62 3.74 4.47
N ASN A 134 -13.76 4.30 4.05
CA ASN A 134 -14.18 4.31 2.65
C ASN A 134 -13.24 5.17 1.79
N GLU A 135 -12.90 6.37 2.28
CA GLU A 135 -11.95 7.25 1.59
C GLU A 135 -10.56 6.61 1.54
N THR A 136 -10.08 6.08 2.66
CA THR A 136 -8.77 5.43 2.76
C THR A 136 -8.62 4.26 1.78
N ALA A 137 -9.66 3.42 1.63
CA ALA A 137 -9.63 2.27 0.72
C ALA A 137 -9.35 2.68 -0.74
N LYS A 138 -9.90 3.83 -1.16
CA LYS A 138 -9.80 4.37 -2.53
C LYS A 138 -8.55 5.23 -2.71
N SER A 139 -8.35 6.17 -1.81
CA SER A 139 -7.36 7.23 -1.95
C SER A 139 -5.92 6.71 -1.78
N SER A 140 -5.71 5.71 -0.92
CA SER A 140 -4.42 5.01 -0.78
C SER A 140 -4.00 4.23 -2.04
N ARG A 141 -4.90 4.07 -3.01
CA ARG A 141 -4.67 3.37 -4.29
C ARG A 141 -4.70 4.27 -5.51
N LEU A 142 -5.03 5.55 -5.35
CA LEU A 142 -5.26 6.43 -6.48
C LEU A 142 -3.97 6.88 -7.16
N GLY A 143 -2.99 7.35 -6.38
CA GLY A 143 -1.77 7.87 -6.97
C GLY A 143 -0.77 8.36 -5.94
N ASP A 144 0.43 8.65 -6.42
CA ASP A 144 1.49 9.26 -5.62
C ASP A 144 2.38 10.18 -6.45
N ILE A 145 3.16 10.99 -5.74
CA ILE A 145 4.16 11.89 -6.29
C ILE A 145 5.50 11.53 -5.64
N THR A 146 6.51 11.31 -6.47
CA THR A 146 7.89 11.01 -6.08
C THR A 146 8.80 12.13 -6.52
N VAL A 147 9.73 12.53 -5.65
CA VAL A 147 10.82 13.45 -5.98
C VAL A 147 12.14 12.70 -5.87
N PHE A 148 13.02 12.92 -6.83
CA PHE A 148 14.35 12.32 -6.91
C PHE A 148 15.44 13.40 -6.81
N PHE A 149 16.51 13.11 -6.08
CA PHE A 149 17.68 13.96 -6.01
C PHE A 149 18.93 13.11 -5.70
N PRO A 150 20.10 13.49 -6.24
CA PRO A 150 21.35 12.80 -5.97
C PRO A 150 21.87 13.14 -4.57
N THR A 151 22.77 12.30 -4.05
CA THR A 151 23.49 12.59 -2.79
C THR A 151 24.99 12.56 -2.88
N ASN A 152 25.54 12.26 -4.06
CA ASN A 152 26.96 12.52 -4.26
C ASN A 152 27.17 14.04 -4.15
N ALA A 153 28.25 14.41 -3.47
CA ALA A 153 28.47 15.75 -2.98
C ALA A 153 28.43 16.75 -4.14
N VAL A 154 27.54 17.73 -4.00
CA VAL A 154 27.77 19.10 -4.44
C VAL A 154 29.26 19.39 -4.25
N GLU A 155 30.03 19.45 -5.35
CA GLU A 155 31.39 19.97 -5.27
C GLU A 155 31.30 21.32 -4.53
N GLU A 156 32.18 21.55 -3.55
CA GLU A 156 32.10 22.65 -2.56
C GLU A 156 31.97 24.08 -3.16
N ASN A 157 31.96 24.22 -4.49
CA ASN A 157 31.89 25.48 -5.22
C ASN A 157 30.70 25.66 -6.19
N THR A 158 29.78 24.70 -6.33
CA THR A 158 28.59 24.88 -7.19
C THR A 158 27.33 24.82 -6.35
N SER A 159 26.68 25.97 -6.12
CA SER A 159 25.45 26.06 -5.30
C SER A 159 24.20 25.47 -5.96
N GLU A 160 24.34 24.66 -7.01
CA GLU A 160 23.25 24.22 -7.89
C GLU A 160 23.04 22.71 -7.78
N LEU A 161 21.77 22.30 -7.73
CA LEU A 161 21.38 20.89 -7.78
C LEU A 161 21.70 20.35 -9.18
N GLU A 162 22.68 19.45 -9.28
CA GLU A 162 23.10 18.85 -10.56
C GLU A 162 21.97 18.07 -11.25
N TYR A 163 21.04 17.52 -10.47
CA TYR A 163 19.91 16.75 -10.98
C TYR A 163 18.72 16.83 -10.02
N PHE A 164 17.51 16.98 -10.58
CA PHE A 164 16.28 16.71 -9.86
C PHE A 164 15.24 16.06 -10.77
N GLY A 165 14.39 15.23 -10.18
CA GLY A 165 13.29 14.62 -10.90
C GLY A 165 12.01 14.62 -10.09
N VAL A 166 10.88 14.64 -10.79
CA VAL A 166 9.54 14.50 -10.23
C VAL A 166 8.79 13.46 -11.05
N ARG A 167 8.10 12.54 -10.37
CA ARG A 167 7.26 11.53 -11.01
C ARG A 167 5.90 11.48 -10.35
N ALA A 168 4.85 11.44 -11.14
CA ALA A 168 3.49 11.24 -10.68
C ALA A 168 2.94 9.93 -11.25
N ARG A 169 2.38 9.09 -10.39
CA ARG A 169 1.71 7.84 -10.78
C ARG A 169 0.24 7.96 -10.45
N LEU A 170 -0.62 7.58 -11.39
CA LEU A 170 -2.07 7.56 -11.21
C LEU A 170 -2.62 6.20 -11.61
N ASN A 171 -3.10 5.42 -10.64
CA ASN A 171 -3.78 4.16 -10.86
C ASN A 171 -5.28 4.40 -11.00
N ILE A 172 -5.75 4.48 -12.25
CA ILE A 172 -7.13 4.78 -12.63
C ILE A 172 -8.09 3.71 -12.07
N THR A 173 -7.65 2.45 -12.03
CA THR A 173 -8.44 1.34 -11.47
C THR A 173 -8.43 1.30 -9.93
N GLY A 174 -7.64 2.15 -9.28
CA GLY A 174 -7.47 2.17 -7.83
C GLY A 174 -8.76 2.48 -7.06
N ILE A 175 -9.61 3.35 -7.60
CA ILE A 175 -10.90 3.70 -6.98
C ILE A 175 -11.83 2.48 -6.90
N SER A 176 -12.05 1.81 -8.04
CA SER A 176 -12.88 0.60 -8.08
C SER A 176 -12.31 -0.55 -7.26
N ALA A 177 -10.98 -0.69 -7.22
CA ALA A 177 -10.30 -1.67 -6.38
C ALA A 177 -10.53 -1.37 -4.89
N GLY A 178 -10.52 -0.09 -4.49
CA GLY A 178 -10.85 0.35 -3.14
C GLY A 178 -12.29 0.03 -2.74
N ASP A 179 -13.26 0.23 -3.63
CA ASP A 179 -14.66 -0.16 -3.41
C ASP A 179 -14.81 -1.68 -3.21
N GLU A 180 -14.18 -2.49 -4.07
CA GLU A 180 -14.21 -3.95 -3.94
C GLU A 180 -13.56 -4.40 -2.61
N LEU A 181 -12.43 -3.78 -2.23
CA LEU A 181 -11.76 -4.08 -0.98
C LEU A 181 -12.67 -3.78 0.22
N LEU A 182 -13.28 -2.60 0.26
CA LEU A 182 -14.15 -2.19 1.36
C LEU A 182 -15.30 -3.19 1.53
N GLN A 183 -15.96 -3.56 0.44
CA GLN A 183 -17.06 -4.54 0.46
C GLN A 183 -16.58 -5.92 0.96
N ASN A 184 -15.44 -6.39 0.48
CA ASN A 184 -14.87 -7.68 0.91
C ASN A 184 -14.52 -7.65 2.40
N VAL A 185 -13.84 -6.61 2.88
CA VAL A 185 -13.46 -6.45 4.28
C VAL A 185 -14.69 -6.30 5.17
N GLN A 186 -15.69 -5.51 4.78
CA GLN A 186 -16.96 -5.43 5.48
C GLN A 186 -17.60 -6.82 5.60
N SER A 187 -17.63 -7.61 4.52
CA SER A 187 -18.19 -8.98 4.57
C SER A 187 -17.44 -9.93 5.51
N ILE A 188 -16.11 -9.78 5.61
CA ILE A 188 -15.27 -10.54 6.55
C ILE A 188 -15.63 -10.14 7.99
N TYR A 189 -15.71 -8.84 8.27
CA TYR A 189 -16.03 -8.33 9.59
C TYR A 189 -17.48 -8.61 10.00
N THR A 190 -18.45 -8.54 9.08
CA THR A 190 -19.86 -8.88 9.35
C THR A 190 -20.00 -10.31 9.88
N ARG A 191 -19.20 -11.26 9.38
CA ARG A 191 -19.18 -12.63 9.93
C ARG A 191 -18.73 -12.65 11.39
N LEU A 192 -17.70 -11.88 11.73
CA LEU A 192 -17.23 -11.74 13.12
C LEU A 192 -18.28 -11.05 14.00
N THR A 193 -18.92 -10.00 13.49
CA THR A 193 -20.04 -9.31 14.15
C THR A 193 -21.18 -10.27 14.44
N ILE A 194 -21.51 -11.19 13.52
CA ILE A 194 -22.55 -12.22 13.75
C ILE A 194 -22.16 -13.14 14.91
N ASP A 195 -20.92 -13.61 14.96
CA ASP A 195 -20.46 -14.49 16.05
C ASP A 195 -20.42 -13.76 17.39
N GLN A 196 -19.97 -12.50 17.42
CA GLN A 196 -20.04 -11.66 18.61
C GLN A 196 -21.50 -11.38 19.03
N SER A 197 -22.41 -11.21 18.07
CA SER A 197 -23.84 -11.03 18.36
C SER A 197 -24.46 -12.27 19.00
N LYS A 198 -24.02 -13.49 18.64
CA LYS A 198 -24.47 -14.71 19.32
C LYS A 198 -24.07 -14.72 20.80
N VAL A 199 -22.85 -14.28 21.13
CA VAL A 199 -22.38 -14.14 22.51
C VAL A 199 -23.22 -13.10 23.25
N ALA A 200 -23.42 -11.92 22.66
CA ALA A 200 -24.24 -10.87 23.24
C ALA A 200 -25.71 -11.32 23.48
N LEU A 201 -26.29 -12.12 22.58
CA LEU A 201 -27.61 -12.69 22.75
C LEU A 201 -27.66 -13.74 23.87
N SER A 202 -26.63 -14.59 23.99
CA SER A 202 -26.50 -15.54 25.10
C SER A 202 -26.37 -14.82 26.44
N ILE A 203 -25.55 -13.77 26.53
CA ILE A 203 -25.41 -12.93 27.72
C ILE A 203 -26.75 -12.24 28.05
N ASN A 204 -27.42 -11.66 27.05
CA ASN A 204 -28.72 -11.00 27.27
C ASN A 204 -29.75 -11.98 27.81
N LYS A 205 -29.78 -13.21 27.29
CA LYS A 205 -30.67 -14.26 27.78
C LYS A 205 -30.37 -14.59 29.24
N LEU A 206 -29.09 -14.81 29.59
CA LEU A 206 -28.67 -15.12 30.96
C LEU A 206 -29.01 -13.98 31.93
N LEU A 207 -28.77 -12.73 31.55
CA LEU A 207 -29.13 -11.56 32.36
C LEU A 207 -30.64 -11.44 32.55
N ASN A 208 -31.45 -11.69 31.51
CA ASN A 208 -32.90 -11.63 31.63
C ASN A 208 -33.47 -12.76 32.50
N ASP A 209 -32.93 -13.98 32.36
CA ASP A 209 -33.35 -15.17 33.10
C ASP A 209 -32.84 -15.18 34.56
N ALA A 210 -31.83 -14.35 34.89
CA ALA A 210 -31.26 -14.28 36.24
C ALA A 210 -32.18 -13.56 37.25
N THR A 211 -32.35 -14.21 38.41
CA THR A 211 -33.03 -13.63 39.58
C THR A 211 -32.27 -12.45 40.16
N ASP A 212 -30.93 -12.54 40.22
CA ASP A 212 -30.02 -11.47 40.62
C ASP A 212 -29.14 -11.06 39.43
N LYS A 213 -29.52 -9.97 38.78
CA LYS A 213 -28.86 -9.46 37.56
C LYS A 213 -27.49 -8.88 37.86
N GLN A 214 -27.30 -8.26 39.02
CA GLN A 214 -26.01 -7.69 39.43
C GLN A 214 -24.99 -8.80 39.67
N ALA A 215 -25.36 -9.82 40.45
CA ALA A 215 -24.49 -10.96 40.68
C ALA A 215 -24.15 -11.70 39.37
N CYS A 216 -25.13 -11.86 38.48
CA CYS A 216 -24.91 -12.46 37.16
C CYS A 216 -23.95 -11.63 36.29
N TYR A 217 -24.13 -10.30 36.26
CA TYR A 217 -23.22 -9.37 35.59
C TYR A 217 -21.80 -9.49 36.14
N ASP A 218 -21.63 -9.48 37.46
CA ASP A 218 -20.32 -9.54 38.11
C ASP A 218 -19.62 -10.88 37.84
N GLN A 219 -20.35 -12.00 37.85
CA GLN A 219 -19.81 -13.31 37.46
C GLN A 219 -19.34 -13.33 36.00
N ILE A 220 -20.13 -12.76 35.09
CA ILE A 220 -19.79 -12.67 33.66
C ILE A 220 -18.57 -11.79 33.46
N LYS A 221 -18.55 -10.59 34.06
CA LYS A 221 -17.45 -9.62 33.97
C LYS A 221 -16.14 -10.19 34.50
N ASN A 222 -16.19 -10.89 35.64
CA ASN A 222 -15.01 -11.44 36.30
C ASN A 222 -14.57 -12.81 35.76
N LYS A 223 -15.24 -13.33 34.71
CA LYS A 223 -14.94 -14.63 34.10
C LYS A 223 -14.98 -15.78 35.12
N ASP A 224 -15.99 -15.81 36.00
CA ASP A 224 -16.10 -16.81 37.07
C ASP A 224 -16.48 -18.19 36.52
N GLU A 225 -15.52 -19.12 36.45
CA GLU A 225 -15.70 -20.48 35.92
C GLU A 225 -16.35 -21.48 36.90
N SER A 226 -16.84 -21.02 38.07
CA SER A 226 -17.48 -21.91 39.03
C SER A 226 -18.72 -22.60 38.45
N THR A 227 -18.90 -23.88 38.81
CA THR A 227 -20.03 -24.71 38.35
C THR A 227 -21.34 -24.06 38.81
N ASN A 228 -22.22 -23.72 37.86
CA ASN A 228 -23.48 -22.97 38.03
C ASN A 228 -23.38 -21.43 38.04
N SER A 229 -22.22 -20.85 37.71
CA SER A 229 -22.16 -19.41 37.46
C SER A 229 -22.90 -19.04 36.18
N CYS A 230 -23.37 -17.79 36.07
CA CYS A 230 -23.88 -17.24 34.82
C CYS A 230 -22.86 -17.34 33.69
N TYR A 231 -21.57 -17.22 34.00
CA TYR A 231 -20.49 -17.25 33.02
C TYR A 231 -20.27 -18.65 32.41
N SER A 232 -20.37 -19.72 33.22
CA SER A 232 -20.14 -21.10 32.75
C SER A 232 -21.09 -21.58 31.65
N ASN A 233 -22.21 -20.87 31.43
CA ASN A 233 -23.21 -21.17 30.41
C ASN A 233 -23.01 -20.38 29.10
N ILE A 234 -21.97 -19.54 29.02
CA ILE A 234 -21.66 -18.77 27.82
C ILE A 234 -20.65 -19.56 26.98
N GLU A 235 -21.09 -20.02 25.82
CA GLU A 235 -20.16 -20.49 24.79
C GLU A 235 -19.48 -19.28 24.14
N PHE A 236 -18.22 -19.05 24.53
CA PHE A 236 -17.39 -18.09 23.83
C PHE A 236 -16.82 -18.76 22.58
N PRO A 237 -17.00 -18.19 21.38
CA PRO A 237 -16.14 -18.51 20.27
C PRO A 237 -14.73 -18.08 20.70
N VAL A 238 -13.88 -19.04 21.03
CA VAL A 238 -12.50 -18.75 21.41
C VAL A 238 -11.85 -18.08 20.20
N PHE A 239 -11.60 -16.77 20.31
CA PHE A 239 -10.78 -16.01 19.36
C PHE A 239 -9.33 -16.44 19.50
N THR A 240 -9.08 -17.70 19.14
CA THR A 240 -7.78 -18.34 19.19
C THR A 240 -6.80 -17.52 18.35
N GLN A 241 -5.50 -17.62 18.67
CA GLN A 241 -4.46 -17.06 17.80
C GLN A 241 -4.67 -17.47 16.33
N LYS A 242 -5.08 -18.73 16.11
CA LYS A 242 -5.45 -19.27 14.80
C LYS A 242 -6.56 -18.47 14.09
N GLN A 243 -7.59 -18.00 14.79
CA GLN A 243 -8.65 -17.18 14.20
C GLN A 243 -8.18 -15.76 13.87
N LYS A 244 -7.27 -15.18 14.69
CA LYS A 244 -6.61 -13.91 14.37
C LYS A 244 -5.74 -14.07 13.11
N ASP A 245 -4.94 -15.12 13.05
CA ASP A 245 -4.11 -15.44 11.88
C ASP A 245 -4.97 -15.68 10.62
N GLU A 246 -6.12 -16.36 10.77
CA GLU A 246 -7.08 -16.58 9.68
C GLU A 246 -7.71 -15.27 9.20
N LEU A 247 -8.09 -14.38 10.13
CA LEU A 247 -8.61 -13.05 9.81
C LEU A 247 -7.56 -12.23 9.06
N GLU A 248 -6.34 -12.14 9.60
CA GLU A 248 -5.25 -11.42 8.95
C GLU A 248 -4.94 -11.98 7.55
N SER A 249 -4.98 -13.31 7.40
CA SER A 249 -4.82 -13.98 6.11
C SER A 249 -5.92 -13.59 5.12
N LYS A 250 -7.20 -13.60 5.54
CA LYS A 250 -8.34 -13.17 4.70
C LYS A 250 -8.27 -11.69 4.33
N LEU A 251 -7.84 -10.84 5.26
CA LEU A 251 -7.65 -9.41 4.99
C LEU A 251 -6.49 -9.18 4.04
N ARG A 252 -5.42 -9.96 4.15
CA ARG A 252 -4.29 -9.94 3.21
C ARG A 252 -4.75 -10.39 1.82
N GLU A 253 -5.51 -11.48 1.72
CA GLU A 253 -6.09 -11.96 0.46
C GLU A 253 -6.99 -10.90 -0.19
N ALA A 254 -7.89 -10.29 0.58
CA ALA A 254 -8.75 -9.22 0.08
C ALA A 254 -7.94 -8.04 -0.49
N ARG A 255 -6.87 -7.62 0.20
CA ARG A 255 -5.95 -6.57 -0.30
C ARG A 255 -5.22 -7.02 -1.56
N MET A 256 -4.61 -8.20 -1.56
CA MET A 256 -3.91 -8.72 -2.74
C MET A 256 -4.82 -8.82 -3.95
N LYS A 257 -6.08 -9.21 -3.76
CA LYS A 257 -7.09 -9.29 -4.81
C LYS A 257 -7.46 -7.90 -5.34
N ALA A 258 -7.68 -6.92 -4.45
CA ALA A 258 -7.94 -5.54 -4.85
C ALA A 258 -6.76 -4.96 -5.66
N ASP A 259 -5.53 -5.25 -5.21
CA ASP A 259 -4.29 -4.81 -5.85
C ASP A 259 -3.83 -5.75 -6.99
N SER A 260 -4.65 -6.74 -7.35
CA SER A 260 -4.29 -7.76 -8.35
C SER A 260 -4.34 -7.25 -9.78
N LYS A 261 -4.94 -6.09 -10.02
CA LYS A 261 -5.04 -5.48 -11.35
C LYS A 261 -4.79 -4.00 -11.20
N TYR A 262 -3.99 -3.46 -12.10
CA TYR A 262 -3.83 -2.02 -12.21
C TYR A 262 -3.75 -1.59 -13.65
N PHE A 263 -4.27 -0.39 -13.90
CA PHE A 263 -4.10 0.36 -15.13
C PHE A 263 -3.99 1.83 -14.76
N GLY A 264 -3.01 2.51 -15.33
CA GLY A 264 -2.71 3.86 -14.89
C GLY A 264 -1.77 4.64 -15.79
N LEU A 265 -1.60 5.91 -15.41
CA LEU A 265 -0.70 6.87 -16.01
C LEU A 265 0.59 6.95 -15.20
N ASP A 266 1.68 7.14 -15.92
CA ASP A 266 3.00 7.38 -15.37
C ASP A 266 3.56 8.64 -16.04
N LEU A 267 3.74 9.70 -15.25
CA LEU A 267 4.24 10.98 -15.71
C LEU A 267 5.54 11.26 -15.00
N ARG A 268 6.55 11.73 -15.73
CA ARG A 268 7.83 12.07 -15.14
C ARG A 268 8.44 13.29 -15.80
N PHE A 269 9.13 14.05 -15.00
CA PHE A 269 9.93 15.21 -15.37
C PHE A 269 11.29 15.05 -14.70
N ASP A 270 12.37 15.18 -15.46
CA ASP A 270 13.72 15.25 -14.93
C ASP A 270 14.44 16.45 -15.52
N SER A 271 15.30 17.09 -14.74
CA SER A 271 16.08 18.24 -15.16
C SER A 271 17.47 18.18 -14.51
N GLY A 272 18.48 18.57 -15.28
CA GLY A 272 19.89 18.46 -14.90
C GLY A 272 20.57 17.27 -15.57
N ASP A 273 21.68 16.80 -15.02
CA ASP A 273 22.48 15.71 -15.56
C ASP A 273 22.02 14.35 -15.00
N PRO A 274 21.34 13.50 -15.81
CA PRO A 274 20.87 12.19 -15.36
C PRO A 274 22.02 11.16 -15.20
N THR A 275 23.21 11.46 -15.72
CA THR A 275 24.42 10.64 -15.56
C THR A 275 25.15 10.94 -14.26
N LEU A 276 24.77 12.01 -13.55
CA LEU A 276 25.37 12.42 -12.28
C LEU A 276 26.88 12.68 -12.42
N GLY A 277 27.25 13.42 -13.46
CA GLY A 277 28.63 13.83 -13.76
C GLY A 277 29.45 12.80 -14.53
N SER A 278 28.89 11.63 -14.85
CA SER A 278 29.62 10.57 -15.56
C SER A 278 29.90 10.92 -17.03
N LYS A 279 29.02 11.71 -17.65
CA LYS A 279 29.21 12.26 -18.99
C LYS A 279 29.17 13.79 -18.94
N PRO A 280 30.29 14.48 -19.28
CA PRO A 280 30.29 15.94 -19.38
C PRO A 280 29.19 16.43 -20.33
N GLY A 281 28.46 17.49 -19.98
CA GLY A 281 27.43 18.08 -20.86
C GLY A 281 26.14 17.27 -21.00
N ALA A 282 25.91 16.25 -20.18
CA ALA A 282 24.68 15.47 -20.17
C ALA A 282 23.46 16.19 -19.56
N ALA A 283 23.62 17.45 -19.15
CA ALA A 283 22.55 18.27 -18.61
C ALA A 283 21.43 18.49 -19.65
N GLY A 284 20.20 18.28 -19.21
CA GLY A 284 19.03 18.52 -20.03
C GLY A 284 17.73 18.36 -19.27
N THR A 285 16.63 18.46 -20.00
CA THR A 285 15.28 18.22 -19.53
C THR A 285 14.71 16.98 -20.19
N ARG A 286 14.06 16.13 -19.40
CA ARG A 286 13.30 14.98 -19.86
C ARG A 286 11.86 15.07 -19.38
N LEU A 287 10.93 14.80 -20.28
CA LEU A 287 9.51 14.66 -19.99
C LEU A 287 9.04 13.29 -20.47
N PHE A 288 8.46 12.49 -19.59
CA PHE A 288 7.88 11.20 -19.91
C PHE A 288 6.38 11.19 -19.65
N GLY A 289 5.63 10.63 -20.58
CA GLY A 289 4.22 10.29 -20.40
C GLY A 289 3.94 8.87 -20.89
N GLY A 290 3.43 8.03 -20.00
CA GLY A 290 3.17 6.64 -20.30
C GLY A 290 1.91 6.07 -19.67
N LEU A 291 1.51 4.93 -20.21
CA LEU A 291 0.48 4.05 -19.68
C LEU A 291 1.15 2.79 -19.14
N ALA A 292 0.68 2.32 -18.00
CA ALA A 292 1.09 1.04 -17.47
C ALA A 292 -0.12 0.19 -17.10
N ARG A 293 0.05 -1.12 -17.26
CA ARG A 293 -0.92 -2.14 -16.89
C ARG A 293 -0.21 -3.29 -16.23
N GLY A 294 -0.84 -3.89 -15.24
CA GLY A 294 -0.35 -5.14 -14.68
C GLY A 294 -1.47 -5.97 -14.08
N ARG A 295 -1.15 -7.24 -13.88
CA ARG A 295 -2.05 -8.18 -13.23
C ARG A 295 -1.30 -9.27 -12.49
N THR A 296 -1.75 -9.55 -11.28
CA THR A 296 -1.42 -10.73 -10.49
C THR A 296 -2.28 -11.90 -10.95
N LEU A 297 -1.60 -12.99 -11.25
CA LEU A 297 -2.13 -14.32 -11.51
C LEU A 297 -1.83 -15.13 -10.25
N GLU A 298 -2.87 -15.44 -9.49
CA GLU A 298 -2.76 -16.28 -8.30
C GLU A 298 -2.53 -17.73 -8.72
N ASP A 299 -1.49 -18.34 -8.16
CA ASP A 299 -1.32 -19.79 -8.21
C ASP A 299 -1.73 -20.40 -6.85
N LYS A 300 -2.22 -21.64 -6.88
CA LYS A 300 -2.59 -22.36 -5.67
C LYS A 300 -1.30 -22.61 -4.88
N LYS A 301 -1.25 -22.16 -3.61
CA LYS A 301 -0.15 -22.33 -2.60
C LYS A 301 0.83 -21.15 -2.46
N GLU A 302 0.32 -19.95 -2.17
CA GLU A 302 1.12 -18.80 -1.70
C GLU A 302 2.21 -18.30 -2.68
N GLN A 303 2.13 -18.75 -3.93
CA GLN A 303 2.94 -18.30 -5.04
C GLN A 303 2.07 -17.41 -5.91
N THR A 304 2.62 -16.26 -6.28
CA THR A 304 1.95 -15.33 -7.16
C THR A 304 2.87 -15.01 -8.31
N MET A 305 2.30 -14.96 -9.51
CA MET A 305 2.98 -14.49 -10.70
C MET A 305 2.30 -13.20 -11.14
N LYS A 306 3.02 -12.12 -11.32
CA LYS A 306 2.49 -10.88 -11.88
C LYS A 306 3.12 -10.64 -13.24
N TYR A 307 2.36 -10.02 -14.13
CA TYR A 307 2.93 -9.41 -15.33
C TYR A 307 2.71 -7.91 -15.31
N HIS A 308 3.66 -7.20 -15.90
CA HIS A 308 3.71 -5.75 -15.98
C HIS A 308 3.99 -5.35 -17.41
N PHE A 309 3.29 -4.34 -17.90
CA PHE A 309 3.49 -3.74 -19.20
C PHE A 309 3.46 -2.23 -19.06
N ARG A 310 4.42 -1.53 -19.67
CA ARG A 310 4.49 -0.08 -19.75
C ARG A 310 4.76 0.32 -21.19
N ILE A 311 4.13 1.39 -21.65
CA ILE A 311 4.46 2.06 -22.91
C ILE A 311 4.28 3.55 -22.73
N GLY A 312 5.18 4.35 -23.28
CA GLY A 312 5.12 5.80 -23.20
C GLY A 312 6.03 6.49 -24.18
N VAL A 313 6.00 7.81 -24.14
CA VAL A 313 6.83 8.67 -24.97
C VAL A 313 7.69 9.52 -24.04
N ASP A 314 8.97 9.56 -24.33
CA ASP A 314 9.89 10.53 -23.76
C ASP A 314 10.09 11.68 -24.74
N TYR A 315 10.13 12.89 -24.20
CA TYR A 315 10.67 14.08 -24.82
C TYR A 315 11.95 14.46 -24.10
N PHE A 316 12.98 14.81 -24.87
CA PHE A 316 14.27 15.24 -24.36
C PHE A 316 14.60 16.60 -24.95
N ASP A 317 15.18 17.47 -24.13
CA ASP A 317 15.70 18.77 -24.52
C ASP A 317 17.07 18.93 -23.86
N GLN A 318 18.15 18.85 -24.63
CA GLN A 318 19.50 18.99 -24.10
C GLN A 318 19.91 20.45 -24.08
N GLU A 319 20.54 20.89 -22.98
CA GLU A 319 21.26 22.16 -22.99
C GLU A 319 22.48 22.07 -23.91
N ASP A 320 22.96 23.21 -24.41
CA ASP A 320 24.00 23.26 -25.44
C ASP A 320 25.20 22.36 -25.10
N TYR A 321 25.40 21.31 -25.90
CA TYR A 321 26.45 20.32 -25.73
C TYR A 321 27.68 20.72 -26.54
N GLN A 322 28.84 20.80 -25.87
CA GLN A 322 30.13 20.85 -26.55
C GLN A 322 30.57 19.41 -26.84
N SER A 323 30.33 18.92 -28.05
CA SER A 323 30.96 17.68 -28.50
C SER A 323 32.42 17.97 -28.84
N ILE A 324 33.33 17.36 -28.10
CA ILE A 324 34.75 17.31 -28.46
C ILE A 324 34.93 16.04 -29.29
N SER A 325 34.97 16.18 -30.62
CA SER A 325 35.43 15.07 -31.46
C SER A 325 36.94 15.11 -31.56
N THR A 326 37.58 13.97 -31.25
CA THR A 326 38.99 13.75 -31.57
C THR A 326 39.07 12.96 -32.87
N ASP A 327 38.83 13.64 -33.99
CA ASP A 327 39.09 13.04 -35.28
C ASP A 327 40.61 13.02 -35.54
N THR A 328 41.10 11.86 -35.96
CA THR A 328 42.50 11.72 -36.39
C THR A 328 42.58 11.99 -37.89
N VAL A 329 42.89 13.23 -38.24
CA VAL A 329 43.26 13.58 -39.63
C VAL A 329 44.77 13.41 -39.76
N MET A 330 45.21 12.46 -40.59
CA MET A 330 46.63 12.17 -40.83
C MET A 330 47.44 11.80 -39.57
N ASN A 331 46.89 10.96 -38.68
CA ASN A 331 47.53 10.56 -37.40
C ASN A 331 47.85 11.72 -36.44
N MET A 332 47.31 12.91 -36.68
CA MET A 332 47.33 14.02 -35.73
C MET A 332 45.94 14.15 -35.12
N PRO A 333 45.80 14.17 -33.77
CA PRO A 333 44.52 14.43 -33.14
C PRO A 333 44.13 15.87 -33.45
N VAL A 334 43.05 16.05 -34.21
CA VAL A 334 42.40 17.35 -34.40
C VAL A 334 41.27 17.39 -33.38
N MET A 335 41.36 18.33 -32.43
CA MET A 335 40.21 18.67 -31.58
C MET A 335 39.31 19.58 -32.40
N ASP A 336 38.17 19.05 -32.84
CA ASP A 336 37.07 19.89 -33.31
C ASP A 336 36.09 20.09 -32.16
N THR A 337 35.80 21.36 -31.86
CA THR A 337 34.83 21.76 -30.83
C THR A 337 33.64 22.32 -31.56
N THR A 338 32.71 21.44 -31.89
CA THR A 338 31.44 21.84 -32.48
C THR A 338 30.44 22.06 -31.36
N MET A 339 29.88 23.28 -31.28
CA MET A 339 28.72 23.53 -30.45
C MET A 339 27.50 22.95 -31.15
N VAL A 340 26.92 21.90 -30.58
CA VAL A 340 25.65 21.36 -31.02
C VAL A 340 24.57 22.15 -30.28
N SER A 341 23.99 23.14 -30.96
CA SER A 341 22.89 23.95 -30.40
C SER A 341 21.72 23.04 -29.99
N GLY A 342 21.14 23.27 -28.81
CA GLY A 342 20.10 22.48 -28.17
C GLY A 342 19.10 21.84 -29.14
N ARG A 343 18.89 20.53 -28.99
CA ARG A 343 18.02 19.74 -29.87
C ARG A 343 16.97 19.00 -29.05
N THR A 344 15.74 19.12 -29.51
CA THR A 344 14.61 18.38 -28.99
C THR A 344 14.52 17.01 -29.66
N ASN A 345 14.29 15.95 -28.89
CA ASN A 345 14.09 14.62 -29.44
C ASN A 345 12.93 13.88 -28.75
N PHE A 346 12.36 12.91 -29.45
CA PHE A 346 11.31 12.04 -28.92
C PHE A 346 11.75 10.58 -28.99
N SER A 347 11.47 9.83 -27.94
CA SER A 347 11.64 8.37 -27.96
C SER A 347 10.38 7.64 -27.52
N LEU A 348 10.20 6.45 -28.06
CA LEU A 348 9.25 5.47 -27.56
C LEU A 348 9.93 4.65 -26.47
N ASP A 349 9.35 4.63 -25.28
CA ASP A 349 9.77 3.78 -24.17
C ASP A 349 8.71 2.69 -23.95
N SER A 350 9.15 1.45 -23.87
CA SER A 350 8.28 0.32 -23.55
C SER A 350 8.99 -0.67 -22.64
N ALA A 351 8.22 -1.35 -21.80
CA ALA A 351 8.76 -2.35 -20.91
C ALA A 351 7.74 -3.47 -20.66
N PHE A 352 8.22 -4.71 -20.57
CA PHE A 352 7.44 -5.88 -20.21
C PHE A 352 8.18 -6.71 -19.17
N GLY A 353 7.50 -7.14 -18.13
CA GLY A 353 8.12 -7.88 -17.05
C GLY A 353 7.20 -8.87 -16.37
N LEU A 354 7.82 -9.82 -15.69
CA LEU A 354 7.21 -10.82 -14.85
C LEU A 354 7.76 -10.67 -13.43
N GLU A 355 6.92 -10.82 -12.43
CA GLU A 355 7.30 -10.90 -11.02
C GLU A 355 6.80 -12.22 -10.45
N PHE A 356 7.68 -12.95 -9.79
CA PHE A 356 7.39 -14.19 -9.07
C PHE A 356 7.59 -13.92 -7.60
N SER A 357 6.54 -14.15 -6.82
CA SER A 357 6.51 -13.79 -5.41
C SER A 357 6.08 -14.99 -4.59
N LYS A 358 6.84 -15.28 -3.53
CA LYS A 358 6.58 -16.38 -2.59
C LYS A 358 6.54 -15.84 -1.17
N SER A 359 5.48 -16.20 -0.45
CA SER A 359 5.40 -15.91 0.99
C SER A 359 6.16 -16.94 1.81
N VAL A 360 7.00 -16.48 2.73
CA VAL A 360 7.77 -17.28 3.70
C VAL A 360 7.61 -16.58 5.04
N GLU A 361 7.03 -17.25 6.04
CA GLU A 361 6.90 -16.69 7.41
C GLU A 361 6.27 -15.28 7.45
N ASN A 362 5.19 -15.06 6.70
CA ASN A 362 4.51 -13.77 6.54
C ASN A 362 5.30 -12.65 5.83
N GLN A 363 6.46 -12.98 5.25
CA GLN A 363 7.26 -12.09 4.42
C GLN A 363 7.18 -12.54 2.95
N THR A 364 6.99 -11.62 2.02
CA THR A 364 6.90 -11.94 0.59
C THR A 364 8.21 -11.62 -0.13
N VAL A 365 9.00 -12.65 -0.40
CA VAL A 365 10.19 -12.53 -1.25
C VAL A 365 9.74 -12.51 -2.71
N SER A 366 10.27 -11.59 -3.49
CA SER A 366 9.90 -11.39 -4.89
C SER A 366 11.13 -11.38 -5.79
N PHE A 367 11.03 -12.05 -6.94
CA PHE A 367 11.99 -12.00 -8.03
C PHE A 367 11.27 -11.48 -9.26
N SER A 368 11.79 -10.45 -9.91
CA SER A 368 11.24 -9.95 -11.17
C SER A 368 12.28 -9.98 -12.28
N THR A 369 11.81 -10.15 -13.51
CA THR A 369 12.63 -10.08 -14.72
C THR A 369 11.82 -9.50 -15.87
N GLY A 370 12.47 -8.79 -16.78
CA GLY A 370 11.76 -8.08 -17.85
C GLY A 370 12.69 -7.43 -18.86
N LEU A 371 12.09 -6.98 -19.95
CA LEU A 371 12.75 -6.24 -21.01
C LEU A 371 12.29 -4.79 -20.97
N GLU A 372 13.22 -3.85 -21.03
CA GLU A 372 12.99 -2.43 -21.27
C GLU A 372 13.58 -2.09 -22.63
N LEU A 373 12.85 -1.32 -23.43
CA LEU A 373 13.19 -0.92 -24.78
C LEU A 373 12.94 0.58 -24.91
N ARG A 374 13.97 1.34 -25.31
CA ARG A 374 13.83 2.74 -25.69
C ARG A 374 14.30 2.93 -27.12
N LEU A 375 13.45 3.45 -27.99
CA LEU A 375 13.74 3.66 -29.40
C LEU A 375 13.47 5.11 -29.77
N ALA A 376 14.45 5.78 -30.35
CA ALA A 376 14.27 7.11 -30.92
C ALA A 376 14.78 7.14 -32.36
N ARG A 377 14.22 8.05 -33.16
CA ARG A 377 14.53 8.18 -34.58
C ARG A 377 15.29 9.48 -34.81
N ASP A 378 16.23 9.45 -35.76
CA ASP A 378 16.97 10.63 -36.20
C ASP A 378 17.70 11.34 -35.05
N ILE A 379 18.31 10.54 -34.16
CA ILE A 379 19.10 11.03 -33.03
C ILE A 379 20.45 11.47 -33.56
N PRO A 380 20.84 12.73 -33.37
CA PRO A 380 22.19 13.19 -33.66
C PRO A 380 23.23 12.40 -32.85
N ASP A 381 24.40 12.17 -33.41
CA ASP A 381 25.49 11.43 -32.75
C ASP A 381 25.79 12.03 -31.35
N GLY A 382 25.88 11.17 -30.33
CA GLY A 382 26.20 11.53 -28.94
C GLY A 382 24.99 11.80 -28.03
N LEU A 383 23.82 12.15 -28.59
CA LEU A 383 22.58 12.30 -27.82
C LEU A 383 22.01 10.95 -27.36
N ASP A 384 22.26 9.91 -28.15
CA ASP A 384 21.89 8.54 -27.87
C ASP A 384 22.61 7.99 -26.63
N GLU A 385 23.87 8.37 -26.48
CA GLU A 385 24.74 8.06 -25.36
C GLU A 385 24.34 8.76 -24.05
N VAL A 386 23.88 10.02 -24.13
CA VAL A 386 23.47 10.83 -22.96
C VAL A 386 22.09 10.39 -22.47
N PHE A 387 21.11 10.33 -23.37
CA PHE A 387 19.73 9.98 -23.01
C PHE A 387 19.46 8.48 -22.99
N GLN A 388 20.48 7.68 -23.31
CA GLN A 388 20.43 6.23 -23.39
C GLN A 388 19.22 5.83 -24.22
N THR A 389 19.29 6.03 -25.53
CA THR A 389 18.20 5.66 -26.45
C THR A 389 18.68 4.55 -27.38
N ASN A 390 17.78 3.99 -28.17
CA ASN A 390 18.09 2.89 -29.10
C ASN A 390 18.70 1.65 -28.43
N TYR A 391 18.19 1.30 -27.26
CA TYR A 391 18.64 0.14 -26.50
C TYR A 391 17.50 -0.81 -26.16
N MET A 392 17.88 -2.06 -25.90
CA MET A 392 17.05 -3.00 -25.16
C MET A 392 17.85 -3.57 -24.01
N MET A 393 17.29 -3.52 -22.80
CA MET A 393 17.93 -3.98 -21.58
C MET A 393 17.10 -5.10 -20.96
N LEU A 394 17.76 -6.20 -20.60
CA LEU A 394 17.22 -7.21 -19.71
C LEU A 394 17.42 -6.74 -18.27
N ARG A 395 16.32 -6.55 -17.55
CA ARG A 395 16.35 -6.21 -16.12
C ARG A 395 15.92 -7.40 -15.29
N SER A 396 16.58 -7.59 -14.16
CA SER A 396 16.19 -8.53 -13.13
C SER A 396 16.32 -7.88 -11.76
N SER A 397 15.44 -8.24 -10.83
CA SER A 397 15.45 -7.71 -9.47
C SER A 397 15.06 -8.79 -8.47
N LEU A 398 15.79 -8.88 -7.37
CA LEU A 398 15.46 -9.68 -6.20
C LEU A 398 15.13 -8.73 -5.06
N SER A 399 13.92 -8.83 -4.52
CA SER A 399 13.44 -8.00 -3.42
C SER A 399 13.10 -8.85 -2.20
N VAL A 400 13.80 -8.59 -1.10
CA VAL A 400 13.67 -9.28 0.18
C VAL A 400 13.13 -8.30 1.22
N PRO A 401 11.89 -8.48 1.68
CA PRO A 401 11.37 -7.71 2.80
C PRO A 401 12.04 -8.14 4.10
N PHE A 402 12.29 -7.19 4.99
CA PHE A 402 12.72 -7.48 6.36
C PHE A 402 11.66 -7.08 7.39
N THR A 403 10.68 -6.27 6.97
CA THR A 403 9.45 -5.97 7.72
C THR A 403 8.28 -5.88 6.73
N SER A 404 7.07 -5.63 7.23
CA SER A 404 5.87 -5.44 6.39
C SER A 404 5.89 -4.17 5.53
N THR A 405 6.79 -3.22 5.82
CA THR A 405 6.86 -1.91 5.14
C THR A 405 8.23 -1.58 4.57
N ASN A 406 9.24 -2.39 4.87
CA ASN A 406 10.62 -2.14 4.47
C ASN A 406 11.23 -3.37 3.80
N LYS A 407 12.01 -3.12 2.77
CA LYS A 407 12.65 -4.15 1.95
C LYS A 407 13.96 -3.70 1.35
N ILE A 408 14.83 -4.67 1.07
CA ILE A 408 16.06 -4.47 0.30
C ILE A 408 15.85 -5.10 -1.06
N SER A 409 16.34 -4.46 -2.12
CA SER A 409 16.28 -4.99 -3.47
C SER A 409 17.65 -4.93 -4.13
N LEU A 410 18.00 -6.00 -4.84
CA LEU A 410 19.18 -6.11 -5.68
C LEU A 410 18.72 -6.09 -7.13
N ASN A 411 19.19 -5.15 -7.92
CA ASN A 411 18.76 -5.00 -9.31
C ASN A 411 19.95 -5.12 -10.25
N LEU A 412 19.75 -5.84 -11.35
CA LEU A 412 20.72 -6.05 -12.41
C LEU A 412 20.06 -5.67 -13.74
N GLY A 413 20.69 -4.78 -14.48
CA GLY A 413 20.35 -4.43 -15.86
C GLY A 413 21.50 -4.84 -16.78
N VAL A 414 21.21 -5.61 -17.81
CA VAL A 414 22.20 -6.03 -18.81
C VAL A 414 21.71 -5.62 -20.20
N PRO A 415 22.50 -4.88 -20.98
CA PRO A 415 22.16 -4.57 -22.36
C PRO A 415 22.04 -5.84 -23.20
N VAL A 416 20.95 -5.97 -23.95
CA VAL A 416 20.82 -6.98 -25.01
C VAL A 416 21.35 -6.42 -26.32
N PHE A 417 21.07 -5.14 -26.59
CA PHE A 417 21.70 -4.33 -27.63
C PHE A 417 21.66 -2.85 -27.24
N GLY A 418 22.43 -2.03 -27.97
CA GLY A 418 22.58 -0.60 -27.73
C GLY A 418 23.81 -0.30 -26.88
N GLU A 419 24.31 0.93 -26.98
CA GLU A 419 25.53 1.39 -26.31
C GLU A 419 25.20 1.93 -24.92
N ILE A 420 24.77 1.03 -24.05
CA ILE A 420 24.43 1.32 -22.66
C ILE A 420 25.16 0.37 -21.72
N SER A 421 25.76 0.92 -20.66
CA SER A 421 26.48 0.10 -19.66
C SER A 421 25.53 -0.80 -18.88
N PRO A 422 26.00 -1.99 -18.44
CA PRO A 422 25.29 -2.77 -17.45
C PRO A 422 25.17 -1.99 -16.14
N VAL A 423 24.11 -2.27 -15.39
CA VAL A 423 23.86 -1.60 -14.12
C VAL A 423 23.65 -2.64 -13.03
N PHE A 424 24.35 -2.46 -11.91
CA PHE A 424 24.04 -3.16 -10.67
C PHE A 424 23.67 -2.14 -9.61
N SER A 425 22.52 -2.31 -8.95
CA SER A 425 22.10 -1.43 -7.86
C SER A 425 21.56 -2.18 -6.66
N ILE A 426 21.76 -1.58 -5.50
CA ILE A 426 21.17 -2.01 -4.23
C ILE A 426 20.27 -0.88 -3.76
N SER A 427 19.02 -1.21 -3.43
CA SER A 427 18.05 -0.26 -2.92
C SER A 427 17.47 -0.69 -1.59
N ALA A 428 17.35 0.25 -0.66
CA ALA A 428 16.58 0.09 0.59
C ALA A 428 15.32 0.94 0.49
N ASN A 429 14.16 0.29 0.54
CA ASN A 429 12.86 0.92 0.42
C ASN A 429 12.13 0.88 1.76
N TRP A 430 11.48 1.98 2.11
CA TRP A 430 10.66 2.11 3.30
C TRP A 430 9.32 2.77 2.97
N SER A 431 8.30 2.47 3.76
CA SER A 431 6.98 3.08 3.65
C SER A 431 6.35 3.29 5.02
N LEU A 432 5.56 4.36 5.13
CA LEU A 432 4.75 4.67 6.29
C LEU A 432 3.34 4.15 6.08
N LEU A 433 2.79 3.53 7.11
CA LEU A 433 1.40 3.11 7.19
C LEU A 433 0.66 4.00 8.20
N LEU A 434 -0.66 4.04 8.08
CA LEU A 434 -1.53 4.66 9.09
C LEU A 434 -1.36 3.94 10.45
N PRO A 435 -1.56 4.63 11.58
CA PRO A 435 -1.57 3.99 12.89
C PRO A 435 -2.69 2.96 13.01
N ASP A 436 -2.52 1.97 13.91
CA ASP A 436 -3.55 0.96 14.18
C ASP A 436 -4.79 1.53 14.87
#